data_AF-A0A1V5V8B0-F1
#
_entry.id   AF-A0A1V5V8B0-F1
#
_cell.length_a   1.000
_cell.length_b   1.000
_cell.length_c   1.000
_cell.angle_alpha   90.00
_cell.angle_beta   90.00
_cell.angle_gamma   90.00
#
_symmetry.space_group_name_H-M   'P 1'
#
loop_
_entity.id
_entity.type
_entity.pdbx_description
1 polymer ?
#
loop_
_entity_poly.entity_id
_entity_poly.type
_entity_poly.pdbx_seq_one_letter_code
_entity_poly.pdbx_strand_id
1 'polypeptide(L)'
;MVFLEMRIYPEIYTGGIQGCPDGAVFYAHPPFGRRTKTVPIRMTRRVYDYACASARFTGRGFRYWDRCGFQACGFTRPWFEALLKGWRTVIDYPPERPLKSSGFVSSEESRRAHKNAIVRSGHGPNEPIEKAAILDVRKTATEDVPFAYEAARKNGLCAGFQLWMENLPELSADQVDLLVLPPLEGVSRKYLEAIRKLHAQGVHLLAFEDVPGLEDLFGVTDTGTYRNVTHLAARKDFLGGMTEFCEEPLCRGKYKAKDAEILIDAEIPVLMLKRNGKALAAFFNVPPMLVREDQLHERLGYGKDGISELIERATAEVMRKMSDAEVSSTGGRLIAYHSGNGADVVIVTNPDEEAVLTPEITIRKRKGRRKIVSSDKPFFLLEDTPAYLKARVRLEPEETAVLILG
;
A
#
# COMPACT_ATOMS: atom_id res chain seq x y z
N MET A 1 -19.37 -2.76 17.63
CA MET A 1 -20.53 -3.44 17.02
C MET A 1 -20.04 -4.78 16.50
N VAL A 2 -20.60 -5.87 17.04
CA VAL A 2 -20.11 -7.24 16.84
C VAL A 2 -20.66 -7.80 15.52
N PHE A 3 -19.83 -7.80 14.47
CA PHE A 3 -20.13 -8.47 13.18
C PHE A 3 -19.46 -9.85 13.11
N LEU A 4 -19.54 -10.66 14.17
CA LEU A 4 -18.82 -11.95 14.20
C LEU A 4 -19.54 -13.08 13.44
N GLU A 5 -20.81 -12.91 13.06
CA GLU A 5 -21.60 -13.99 12.41
C GLU A 5 -22.21 -13.65 11.04
N MET A 6 -22.14 -12.39 10.56
CA MET A 6 -22.67 -12.06 9.23
C MET A 6 -21.65 -12.38 8.13
N ARG A 7 -22.07 -13.21 7.17
CA ARG A 7 -21.30 -13.49 5.95
C ARG A 7 -21.43 -12.31 5.00
N ILE A 8 -20.38 -11.50 4.90
CA ILE A 8 -20.27 -10.46 3.88
C ILE A 8 -19.58 -11.08 2.67
N TYR A 9 -20.21 -10.96 1.50
CA TYR A 9 -19.62 -11.35 0.22
C TYR A 9 -19.34 -10.08 -0.58
N PRO A 10 -18.08 -9.81 -0.97
CA PRO A 10 -17.75 -8.64 -1.76
C PRO A 10 -18.48 -8.71 -3.10
N GLU A 11 -19.13 -7.63 -3.47
CA GLU A 11 -19.75 -7.48 -4.79
C GLU A 11 -18.70 -7.20 -5.87
N ILE A 12 -18.57 -8.10 -6.85
CA ILE A 12 -17.79 -7.81 -8.05
C ILE A 12 -18.74 -7.42 -9.17
N TYR A 13 -18.65 -6.17 -9.61
CA TYR A 13 -19.43 -5.66 -10.72
C TYR A 13 -18.72 -5.94 -12.05
N THR A 14 -19.44 -6.54 -13.00
CA THR A 14 -18.94 -6.69 -14.38
C THR A 14 -19.18 -5.45 -15.23
N GLY A 15 -20.03 -4.51 -14.79
CA GLY A 15 -20.26 -3.21 -15.40
C GLY A 15 -21.07 -2.27 -14.50
N GLY A 16 -21.09 -0.97 -14.80
CA GLY A 16 -21.86 0.06 -14.07
C GLY A 16 -21.20 1.43 -14.07
N ILE A 17 -21.99 2.51 -14.10
CA ILE A 17 -21.51 3.90 -14.15
C ILE A 17 -20.94 4.37 -12.80
N GLN A 18 -21.31 3.73 -11.68
CA GLN A 18 -21.06 4.23 -10.32
C GLN A 18 -20.09 3.40 -9.46
N GLY A 19 -19.42 2.38 -10.02
CA GLY A 19 -18.57 1.50 -9.21
C GLY A 19 -19.38 0.67 -8.20
N CYS A 20 -18.68 0.00 -7.28
CA CYS A 20 -19.31 -0.85 -6.27
C CYS A 20 -19.76 -0.01 -5.06
N PRO A 21 -21.04 -0.05 -4.64
CA PRO A 21 -21.52 0.65 -3.46
C PRO A 21 -21.10 -0.03 -2.14
N ASP A 22 -20.59 -1.27 -2.20
CA ASP A 22 -20.00 -1.94 -1.03
C ASP A 22 -18.68 -1.27 -0.68
N GLY A 23 -18.65 -0.60 0.48
CA GLY A 23 -17.47 0.03 1.03
C GLY A 23 -16.27 -0.93 1.12
N ALA A 24 -16.48 -2.21 1.44
CA ALA A 24 -15.38 -3.18 1.53
C ALA A 24 -14.69 -3.41 0.17
N VAL A 25 -15.46 -3.38 -0.93
CA VAL A 25 -14.95 -3.51 -2.30
C VAL A 25 -14.36 -2.19 -2.81
N PHE A 26 -14.97 -1.08 -2.42
CA PHE A 26 -14.52 0.27 -2.72
C PHE A 26 -13.14 0.54 -2.07
N TYR A 27 -12.95 0.13 -0.81
CA TYR A 27 -11.71 0.31 -0.05
C TYR A 27 -10.64 -0.74 -0.33
N ALA A 28 -10.99 -1.93 -0.83
CA ALA A 28 -10.00 -2.94 -1.20
C ALA A 28 -9.21 -2.58 -2.47
N HIS A 29 -9.68 -1.60 -3.25
CA HIS A 29 -9.14 -1.29 -4.58
C HIS A 29 -9.39 0.15 -5.06
N PRO A 30 -8.40 1.05 -4.95
CA PRO A 30 -8.30 2.19 -5.85
C PRO A 30 -8.05 1.71 -7.29
N PRO A 31 -8.56 2.39 -8.34
CA PRO A 31 -8.97 3.79 -8.35
C PRO A 31 -10.48 4.03 -8.42
N PHE A 32 -10.79 5.28 -8.09
CA PHE A 32 -12.08 5.95 -7.99
C PHE A 32 -12.62 6.34 -9.38
N GLY A 33 -13.94 6.47 -9.53
CA GLY A 33 -14.56 6.91 -10.78
C GLY A 33 -14.78 5.80 -11.82
N ARG A 34 -15.58 6.11 -12.86
CA ARG A 34 -16.14 5.16 -13.85
C ARG A 34 -15.16 4.06 -14.25
N ARG A 35 -15.49 2.81 -13.89
CA ARG A 35 -14.75 1.65 -14.41
C ARG A 35 -15.19 1.31 -15.82
N THR A 36 -14.22 1.04 -16.68
CA THR A 36 -14.42 0.20 -17.86
C THR A 36 -14.95 -1.17 -17.40
N LYS A 37 -15.75 -1.81 -18.26
CA LYS A 37 -16.34 -3.14 -17.99
C LYS A 37 -15.25 -4.12 -17.53
N THR A 38 -15.37 -4.72 -16.35
CA THR A 38 -14.45 -5.76 -15.87
C THR A 38 -14.46 -6.90 -16.87
N VAL A 39 -13.40 -7.09 -17.66
CA VAL A 39 -13.31 -8.22 -18.61
C VAL A 39 -13.06 -9.54 -17.88
N PRO A 40 -13.36 -10.71 -18.49
CA PRO A 40 -13.24 -12.00 -17.81
C PRO A 40 -11.86 -12.27 -17.22
N ILE A 41 -10.78 -11.92 -17.93
CA ILE A 41 -9.40 -12.18 -17.48
C ILE A 41 -9.08 -11.47 -16.15
N ARG A 42 -9.58 -10.24 -15.97
CA ARG A 42 -9.46 -9.44 -14.74
C ARG A 42 -10.08 -10.14 -13.52
N MET A 43 -11.02 -11.07 -13.70
CA MET A 43 -11.64 -11.80 -12.60
C MET A 43 -10.65 -12.66 -11.83
N THR A 44 -9.70 -13.30 -12.52
CA THR A 44 -8.67 -14.15 -11.89
C THR A 44 -7.83 -13.31 -10.92
N ARG A 45 -7.40 -12.12 -11.36
CA ARG A 45 -6.69 -11.16 -10.52
C ARG A 45 -7.52 -10.75 -9.30
N ARG A 46 -8.82 -10.44 -9.48
CA ARG A 46 -9.70 -10.07 -8.37
C ARG A 46 -9.78 -11.16 -7.31
N VAL A 47 -9.89 -12.42 -7.72
CA VAL A 47 -9.83 -13.55 -6.78
C VAL A 47 -8.57 -13.50 -5.93
N TYR A 48 -7.40 -13.30 -6.55
CA TYR A 48 -6.13 -13.25 -5.81
C TYR A 48 -5.97 -12.01 -4.94
N ASP A 49 -6.44 -10.85 -5.40
CA ASP A 49 -6.40 -9.64 -4.58
C ASP A 49 -7.24 -9.83 -3.30
N TYR A 50 -8.44 -10.43 -3.40
CA TYR A 50 -9.27 -10.71 -2.22
C TYR A 50 -8.73 -11.86 -1.38
N ALA A 51 -8.44 -13.01 -1.97
CA ALA A 51 -8.09 -14.21 -1.21
C ALA A 51 -6.64 -14.21 -0.71
N CYS A 52 -5.71 -13.61 -1.47
CA CYS A 52 -4.27 -13.75 -1.25
C CYS A 52 -3.55 -12.43 -0.90
N ALA A 53 -4.11 -11.26 -1.22
CA ALA A 53 -3.51 -9.96 -0.87
C ALA A 53 -4.17 -9.27 0.35
N SER A 54 -5.18 -9.90 0.96
CA SER A 54 -5.94 -9.36 2.11
C SER A 54 -5.39 -9.77 3.48
N ALA A 55 -4.12 -10.16 3.55
CA ALA A 55 -3.49 -10.59 4.78
C ALA A 55 -3.67 -9.53 5.87
N ARG A 56 -4.22 -9.92 7.03
CA ARG A 56 -4.32 -9.07 8.21
C ARG A 56 -3.72 -9.73 9.44
N PHE A 57 -2.89 -9.01 10.17
CA PHE A 57 -2.33 -9.48 11.43
C PHE A 57 -3.27 -9.15 12.59
N THR A 58 -3.59 -10.17 13.40
CA THR A 58 -4.61 -10.10 14.46
C THR A 58 -4.04 -10.15 15.87
N GLY A 59 -2.71 -10.03 16.01
CA GLY A 59 -1.99 -10.26 17.27
C GLY A 59 -1.81 -11.74 17.63
N ARG A 60 -2.68 -12.63 17.12
CA ARG A 60 -2.56 -14.09 17.30
C ARG A 60 -2.02 -14.82 16.07
N GLY A 61 -1.75 -14.09 15.00
CA GLY A 61 -1.40 -14.63 13.70
C GLY A 61 -2.10 -13.90 12.55
N PHE A 62 -1.83 -14.39 11.34
CA PHE A 62 -2.39 -13.84 10.12
C PHE A 62 -3.76 -14.44 9.81
N ARG A 63 -4.63 -13.64 9.23
CA ARG A 63 -5.89 -14.08 8.64
C ARG A 63 -5.99 -13.54 7.23
N TYR A 64 -6.61 -14.34 6.38
CA TYR A 64 -6.96 -13.98 5.01
C TYR A 64 -8.47 -13.95 4.87
N TRP A 65 -8.92 -13.45 3.72
CA TRP A 65 -10.27 -13.69 3.27
C TRP A 65 -10.50 -15.20 3.03
N ASP A 66 -11.24 -15.85 3.91
CA ASP A 66 -11.52 -17.28 3.89
C ASP A 66 -12.93 -17.60 3.36
N ARG A 67 -13.68 -16.60 2.90
CA ARG A 67 -15.06 -16.76 2.46
C ARG A 67 -15.12 -17.03 0.95
N CYS A 68 -15.62 -18.21 0.60
CA CYS A 68 -15.83 -18.61 -0.79
C CYS A 68 -17.04 -17.90 -1.40
N GLY A 69 -16.83 -16.76 -2.05
CA GLY A 69 -17.85 -16.15 -2.89
C GLY A 69 -17.65 -14.67 -3.16
N PHE A 70 -18.20 -14.27 -4.30
CA PHE A 70 -18.44 -12.88 -4.66
C PHE A 70 -19.93 -12.77 -5.00
N GLN A 71 -20.56 -11.64 -4.68
CA GLN A 71 -21.87 -11.38 -5.27
C GLN A 71 -21.65 -11.10 -6.76
N ALA A 72 -22.20 -11.97 -7.60
CA ALA A 72 -21.98 -11.98 -9.04
C ALA A 72 -23.12 -11.26 -9.76
N CYS A 73 -22.98 -9.95 -9.98
CA CYS A 73 -23.94 -9.19 -10.78
C CYS A 73 -23.50 -9.20 -12.26
N GLY A 74 -24.32 -9.81 -13.13
CA GLY A 74 -24.10 -9.78 -14.59
C GLY A 74 -22.92 -10.63 -15.09
N PHE A 75 -22.59 -11.73 -14.41
CA PHE A 75 -21.57 -12.67 -14.86
C PHE A 75 -22.12 -13.55 -15.98
N THR A 76 -21.39 -13.63 -17.09
CA THR A 76 -21.60 -14.68 -18.10
C THR A 76 -20.57 -15.79 -17.92
N ARG A 77 -20.71 -16.89 -18.68
CA ARG A 77 -19.85 -18.08 -18.57
C ARG A 77 -18.34 -17.78 -18.50
N PRO A 78 -17.74 -16.91 -19.35
CA PRO A 78 -16.32 -16.56 -19.26
C PRO A 78 -15.88 -15.98 -17.91
N TRP A 79 -16.72 -15.19 -17.23
CA TRP A 79 -16.41 -14.66 -15.90
C TRP A 79 -16.39 -15.76 -14.84
N PHE A 80 -17.34 -16.70 -14.91
CA PHE A 80 -17.34 -17.86 -14.02
C PHE A 80 -16.14 -18.76 -14.24
N GLU A 81 -15.76 -19.02 -15.50
CA GLU A 81 -14.57 -19.82 -15.81
C GLU A 81 -13.28 -19.18 -15.26
N ALA A 82 -13.13 -17.86 -15.40
CA ALA A 82 -12.00 -17.13 -14.84
C ALA A 82 -11.99 -17.12 -13.30
N LEU A 83 -13.16 -16.94 -12.67
CA LEU A 83 -13.30 -17.04 -11.23
C LEU A 83 -12.89 -18.43 -10.73
N LEU A 84 -13.44 -19.49 -11.34
CA LEU A 84 -13.14 -20.87 -10.96
C LEU A 84 -11.66 -21.21 -11.16
N LYS A 85 -11.04 -20.69 -12.23
CA LYS A 85 -9.60 -20.83 -12.46
C LYS A 85 -8.79 -20.23 -11.31
N GLY A 86 -9.07 -18.99 -10.91
CA GLY A 86 -8.38 -18.36 -9.79
C GLY A 86 -8.65 -19.06 -8.46
N TRP A 87 -9.92 -19.45 -8.23
CA TRP A 87 -10.33 -20.07 -6.97
C TRP A 87 -9.74 -21.46 -6.77
N ARG A 88 -9.49 -22.20 -7.85
CA ARG A 88 -8.76 -23.47 -7.80
C ARG A 88 -7.38 -23.31 -7.15
N THR A 89 -6.61 -22.28 -7.54
CA THR A 89 -5.31 -22.00 -6.91
C THR A 89 -5.45 -21.75 -5.41
N VAL A 90 -6.49 -21.02 -4.98
CA VAL A 90 -6.76 -20.74 -3.56
C VAL A 90 -7.09 -22.02 -2.78
N ILE A 91 -7.80 -22.96 -3.40
CA ILE A 91 -8.11 -24.27 -2.78
C ILE A 91 -6.85 -25.15 -2.72
N ASP A 92 -6.10 -25.22 -3.82
CA ASP A 92 -4.92 -26.08 -3.93
C ASP A 92 -3.78 -25.57 -3.03
N TYR A 93 -3.67 -24.24 -2.86
CA TYR A 93 -2.66 -23.55 -2.07
C TYR A 93 -3.29 -22.46 -1.16
N PRO A 94 -3.99 -22.85 -0.08
CA PRO A 94 -4.65 -21.89 0.79
C PRO A 94 -3.61 -20.99 1.49
N PRO A 95 -3.80 -19.65 1.51
CA PRO A 95 -2.84 -18.75 2.13
C PRO A 95 -2.88 -18.84 3.65
N GLU A 96 -1.72 -19.01 4.28
CA GLU A 96 -1.58 -19.11 5.74
C GLU A 96 -0.98 -17.82 6.34
N ARG A 97 0.13 -17.34 5.77
CA ARG A 97 0.78 -16.09 6.18
C ARG A 97 1.59 -15.48 5.03
N PRO A 98 1.77 -14.15 4.98
CA PRO A 98 2.58 -13.53 3.95
C PRO A 98 4.05 -13.95 4.14
N LEU A 99 4.82 -13.93 3.05
CA LEU A 99 6.28 -13.91 3.19
C LEU A 99 6.68 -12.59 3.88
N LYS A 100 7.87 -12.54 4.51
CA LYS A 100 8.35 -11.31 5.16
C LYS A 100 8.27 -10.13 4.17
N SER A 101 7.53 -9.10 4.56
CA SER A 101 7.13 -7.96 3.71
C SER A 101 6.55 -6.81 4.55
N SER A 102 6.11 -5.73 3.90
CA SER A 102 5.64 -4.52 4.55
C SER A 102 4.34 -4.73 5.36
N GLY A 103 4.27 -4.13 6.55
CA GLY A 103 3.07 -4.03 7.38
C GLY A 103 2.46 -2.62 7.30
N PHE A 104 1.18 -2.54 6.93
CA PHE A 104 0.43 -1.29 6.76
C PHE A 104 -0.50 -1.04 7.95
N VAL A 105 -0.16 -0.05 8.77
CA VAL A 105 -0.78 0.15 10.09
C VAL A 105 -1.99 1.09 10.00
N SER A 106 -3.11 0.68 10.59
CA SER A 106 -4.27 1.56 10.83
C SER A 106 -4.40 1.86 12.33
N SER A 107 -4.79 3.08 12.70
CA SER A 107 -4.91 3.50 14.09
C SER A 107 -6.17 4.33 14.33
N GLU A 108 -7.04 3.84 15.22
CA GLU A 108 -8.22 4.58 15.66
C GLU A 108 -7.85 5.79 16.53
N GLU A 109 -6.76 5.71 17.31
CA GLU A 109 -6.26 6.84 18.11
C GLU A 109 -5.80 7.99 17.21
N SER A 110 -4.99 7.66 16.19
CA SER A 110 -4.58 8.61 15.14
C SER A 110 -5.79 9.19 14.42
N ARG A 111 -6.70 8.32 13.94
CA ARG A 111 -7.91 8.76 13.23
C ARG A 111 -8.74 9.71 14.09
N ARG A 112 -8.90 9.48 15.39
CA ARG A 112 -9.69 10.36 16.27
C ARG A 112 -8.98 11.68 16.57
N ALA A 113 -7.66 11.65 16.76
CA ALA A 113 -6.87 12.82 17.04
C ALA A 113 -6.75 13.75 15.81
N HIS A 114 -6.67 13.18 14.61
CA HIS A 114 -6.52 13.94 13.38
C HIS A 114 -7.80 14.67 12.98
N LYS A 115 -7.76 16.00 13.05
CA LYS A 115 -8.91 16.89 12.85
C LYS A 115 -9.10 17.36 11.40
N ASN A 116 -8.09 17.26 10.54
CA ASN A 116 -8.21 17.61 9.13
C ASN A 116 -8.99 16.47 8.43
N ALA A 117 -10.28 16.69 8.20
CA ALA A 117 -11.21 15.63 7.79
C ALA A 117 -12.16 16.03 6.64
N ILE A 118 -12.30 17.32 6.31
CA ILE A 118 -13.37 17.80 5.42
C ILE A 118 -12.89 19.01 4.62
N VAL A 119 -12.92 18.91 3.30
CA VAL A 119 -12.83 20.08 2.41
C VAL A 119 -14.24 20.60 2.20
N ARG A 120 -14.48 21.82 2.67
CA ARG A 120 -15.73 22.52 2.46
C ARG A 120 -15.54 23.52 1.33
N SER A 121 -16.59 23.78 0.56
CA SER A 121 -16.57 24.84 -0.46
C SER A 121 -16.14 26.12 0.20
N GLY A 122 -15.09 26.76 -0.33
CA GLY A 122 -14.77 28.12 0.05
C GLY A 122 -16.03 28.97 -0.11
N HIS A 123 -16.50 29.55 0.99
CA HIS A 123 -17.46 30.65 0.95
C HIS A 123 -16.68 31.88 1.38
N GLY A 124 -16.96 33.02 0.73
CA GLY A 124 -16.22 34.26 0.89
C GLY A 124 -16.08 34.67 2.37
N PRO A 125 -15.18 35.63 2.68
CA PRO A 125 -14.72 35.93 4.04
C PRO A 125 -15.81 36.32 5.07
N ASN A 126 -17.06 36.47 4.65
CA ASN A 126 -18.18 36.96 5.47
C ASN A 126 -19.33 35.95 5.67
N GLU A 127 -19.20 34.69 5.23
CA GLU A 127 -20.26 33.69 5.44
C GLU A 127 -19.93 32.66 6.54
N PRO A 128 -20.91 32.26 7.38
CA PRO A 128 -20.69 31.27 8.43
C PRO A 128 -20.26 29.92 7.86
N ILE A 129 -19.26 29.30 8.47
CA ILE A 129 -18.70 27.97 8.11
C ILE A 129 -19.75 26.84 8.09
N GLU A 130 -20.90 27.09 8.75
CA GLU A 130 -22.07 26.22 8.85
C GLU A 130 -22.85 26.10 7.53
N LYS A 131 -22.68 27.06 6.61
CA LYS A 131 -23.34 27.05 5.28
C LYS A 131 -22.47 26.49 4.16
N ALA A 132 -21.18 26.29 4.39
CA ALA A 132 -20.27 25.75 3.39
C ALA A 132 -20.62 24.30 3.06
N ALA A 133 -20.90 24.00 1.79
CA ALA A 133 -21.14 22.64 1.34
C ALA A 133 -19.90 21.79 1.58
N ILE A 134 -20.07 20.55 2.04
CA ILE A 134 -18.99 19.55 2.01
C ILE A 134 -18.72 19.27 0.54
N LEU A 135 -17.51 19.56 0.06
CA LEU A 135 -17.08 19.20 -1.30
C LEU A 135 -16.35 17.86 -1.30
N ASP A 136 -15.66 17.55 -0.21
CA ASP A 136 -14.82 16.37 -0.07
C ASP A 136 -14.66 15.99 1.41
N VAL A 137 -14.51 14.70 1.69
CA VAL A 137 -14.17 14.19 3.02
C VAL A 137 -12.77 13.60 2.91
N ARG A 138 -11.76 14.43 3.19
CA ARG A 138 -10.35 14.05 3.14
C ARG A 138 -9.83 13.79 4.53
N LYS A 139 -9.41 12.56 4.80
CA LYS A 139 -8.81 12.21 6.08
C LYS A 139 -7.50 11.47 5.85
N THR A 140 -6.43 12.25 5.79
CA THR A 140 -5.04 11.79 5.55
C THR A 140 -4.62 10.67 6.50
N ALA A 141 -5.04 10.73 7.78
CA ALA A 141 -4.83 9.66 8.76
C ALA A 141 -5.42 8.28 8.37
N THR A 142 -6.35 8.24 7.41
CA THR A 142 -6.91 7.01 6.83
C THR A 142 -6.52 6.79 5.37
N GLU A 143 -5.84 7.74 4.72
CA GLU A 143 -5.57 7.74 3.28
C GLU A 143 -4.07 7.55 2.98
N ASP A 144 -3.16 8.05 3.81
CA ASP A 144 -1.71 8.01 3.55
C ASP A 144 -1.13 6.59 3.54
N VAL A 145 -1.60 5.74 4.44
CA VAL A 145 -1.16 4.34 4.50
C VAL A 145 -1.67 3.54 3.29
N PRO A 146 -2.97 3.62 2.91
CA PRO A 146 -3.43 3.08 1.62
C PRO A 146 -2.72 3.65 0.39
N PHE A 147 -2.37 4.94 0.38
CA PHE A 147 -1.58 5.53 -0.70
C PHE A 147 -0.24 4.81 -0.85
N ALA A 148 0.50 4.64 0.24
CA ALA A 148 1.77 3.93 0.20
C ALA A 148 1.62 2.46 -0.20
N TYR A 149 0.53 1.80 0.20
CA TYR A 149 0.19 0.46 -0.27
C TYR A 149 0.02 0.41 -1.79
N GLU A 150 -0.77 1.31 -2.38
CA GLU A 150 -0.95 1.33 -3.84
C GLU A 150 0.34 1.74 -4.58
N ALA A 151 1.08 2.73 -4.08
CA ALA A 151 2.37 3.13 -4.65
C ALA A 151 3.36 1.94 -4.68
N ALA A 152 3.41 1.15 -3.60
CA ALA A 152 4.20 -0.08 -3.55
C ALA A 152 3.72 -1.13 -4.56
N ARG A 153 2.41 -1.37 -4.64
CA ARG A 153 1.78 -2.36 -5.54
C ARG A 153 1.99 -2.02 -7.01
N LYS A 154 1.92 -0.74 -7.39
CA LYS A 154 2.19 -0.27 -8.77
C LYS A 154 3.65 -0.51 -9.19
N ASN A 155 4.57 -0.63 -8.21
CA ASN A 155 6.02 -0.62 -8.44
C ASN A 155 6.72 -1.97 -8.16
N GLY A 156 5.99 -3.09 -8.14
CA GLY A 156 6.59 -4.43 -8.05
C GLY A 156 6.96 -4.88 -6.64
N LEU A 157 6.53 -4.17 -5.60
CA LEU A 157 6.68 -4.59 -4.20
C LEU A 157 5.57 -5.57 -3.80
N CYS A 158 5.88 -6.46 -2.86
CA CYS A 158 4.93 -7.41 -2.32
C CYS A 158 3.77 -6.67 -1.61
N ALA A 159 2.56 -7.20 -1.75
CA ALA A 159 1.35 -6.62 -1.15
C ALA A 159 1.42 -6.48 0.38
N GLY A 160 2.27 -7.26 1.07
CA GLY A 160 2.41 -7.12 2.51
C GLY A 160 1.18 -7.59 3.28
N PHE A 161 0.90 -6.92 4.39
CA PHE A 161 -0.28 -7.19 5.22
C PHE A 161 -0.74 -5.94 5.96
N GLN A 162 -2.01 -5.92 6.35
CA GLN A 162 -2.59 -4.86 7.16
C GLN A 162 -2.59 -5.24 8.65
N LEU A 163 -2.51 -4.25 9.53
CA LEU A 163 -2.71 -4.47 10.95
C LEU A 163 -3.29 -3.24 11.65
N TRP A 164 -4.05 -3.48 12.71
CA TRP A 164 -4.41 -2.42 13.64
C TRP A 164 -3.24 -2.15 14.58
N MET A 165 -3.04 -0.88 14.93
CA MET A 165 -2.01 -0.42 15.89
C MET A 165 -2.05 -1.20 17.21
N GLU A 166 -3.24 -1.62 17.65
CA GLU A 166 -3.42 -2.43 18.86
C GLU A 166 -2.74 -3.81 18.81
N ASN A 167 -2.51 -4.35 17.61
CA ASN A 167 -1.85 -5.64 17.41
C ASN A 167 -0.33 -5.50 17.26
N LEU A 168 0.19 -4.28 17.13
CA LEU A 168 1.63 -4.02 16.90
C LEU A 168 2.55 -4.59 18.00
N PRO A 169 2.18 -4.61 19.31
CA PRO A 169 3.01 -5.22 20.35
C PRO A 169 3.31 -6.72 20.18
N GLU A 170 2.42 -7.44 19.48
CA GLU A 170 2.51 -8.88 19.25
C GLU A 170 3.25 -9.24 17.95
N LEU A 171 3.53 -8.23 17.11
CA LEU A 171 4.24 -8.44 15.84
C LEU A 171 5.73 -8.69 16.11
N SER A 172 6.34 -9.60 15.35
CA SER A 172 7.77 -9.89 15.47
C SER A 172 8.56 -9.41 14.24
N ALA A 173 9.83 -9.05 14.45
CA ALA A 173 10.70 -8.50 13.39
C ALA A 173 11.06 -9.49 12.26
N ASP A 174 10.83 -10.80 12.45
CA ASP A 174 10.98 -11.80 11.38
C ASP A 174 9.79 -11.85 10.42
N GLN A 175 8.63 -11.29 10.82
CA GLN A 175 7.40 -11.25 10.04
C GLN A 175 7.29 -9.99 9.16
N VAL A 176 8.00 -8.92 9.51
CA VAL A 176 7.91 -7.60 8.86
C VAL A 176 9.29 -7.04 8.54
N ASP A 177 9.46 -6.42 7.37
CA ASP A 177 10.67 -5.69 7.00
C ASP A 177 10.49 -4.17 7.14
N LEU A 178 9.31 -3.65 6.80
CA LEU A 178 8.95 -2.24 6.84
C LEU A 178 7.58 -2.05 7.50
N LEU A 179 7.48 -1.13 8.46
CA LEU A 179 6.20 -0.63 8.94
C LEU A 179 5.86 0.71 8.28
N VAL A 180 4.69 0.75 7.65
CA VAL A 180 4.08 1.97 7.12
C VAL A 180 3.07 2.46 8.15
N LEU A 181 3.34 3.62 8.72
CA LEU A 181 2.66 4.20 9.87
C LEU A 181 1.75 5.35 9.45
N PRO A 182 0.55 5.47 10.03
CA PRO A 182 -0.26 6.68 9.87
C PRO A 182 0.40 7.84 10.64
N PRO A 183 -0.10 9.08 10.48
CA PRO A 183 0.20 10.17 11.40
C PRO A 183 0.06 9.73 12.86
N LEU A 184 1.04 10.05 13.69
CA LEU A 184 1.14 9.51 15.06
C LEU A 184 0.62 10.47 16.13
N GLU A 185 0.02 11.61 15.74
CA GLU A 185 -0.64 12.50 16.68
C GLU A 185 -1.72 11.76 17.49
N GLY A 186 -1.69 11.92 18.82
CA GLY A 186 -2.63 11.29 19.74
C GLY A 186 -2.45 9.78 19.94
N VAL A 187 -1.48 9.14 19.28
CA VAL A 187 -1.18 7.71 19.49
C VAL A 187 -0.55 7.50 20.87
N SER A 188 -1.05 6.50 21.60
CA SER A 188 -0.64 6.21 22.96
C SER A 188 0.81 5.72 23.04
N ARG A 189 1.48 6.07 24.15
CA ARG A 189 2.90 5.75 24.40
C ARG A 189 3.23 4.26 24.25
N LYS A 190 2.33 3.37 24.68
CA LYS A 190 2.52 1.91 24.56
C LYS A 190 2.76 1.46 23.11
N TYR A 191 2.10 2.10 22.14
CA TYR A 191 2.25 1.77 20.73
C TYR A 191 3.51 2.40 20.14
N LEU A 192 3.85 3.63 20.55
CA LEU A 192 5.13 4.26 20.19
C LEU A 192 6.33 3.44 20.68
N GLU A 193 6.26 2.88 21.89
CA GLU A 193 7.27 1.97 22.44
C GLU A 193 7.37 0.66 21.64
N ALA A 194 6.24 0.12 21.18
CA ALA A 194 6.23 -1.07 20.33
C ALA A 194 6.85 -0.79 18.94
N ILE A 195 6.61 0.39 18.35
CA ILE A 195 7.29 0.85 17.11
C ILE A 195 8.80 0.95 17.35
N ARG A 196 9.24 1.58 18.45
CA ARG A 196 10.66 1.68 18.83
C ARG A 196 11.31 0.30 18.96
N LYS A 197 10.64 -0.63 19.64
CA LYS A 197 11.13 -2.00 19.83
C LYS A 197 11.36 -2.70 18.50
N LEU A 198 10.39 -2.65 17.58
CA LEU A 198 10.53 -3.27 16.25
C LEU A 198 11.64 -2.61 15.43
N HIS A 199 11.72 -1.28 15.44
CA HIS A 199 12.77 -0.57 14.72
C HIS A 199 14.17 -0.87 15.26
N ALA A 200 14.33 -0.97 16.59
CA ALA A 200 15.58 -1.43 17.22
C ALA A 200 15.98 -2.86 16.83
N GLN A 201 15.01 -3.70 16.46
CA GLN A 201 15.23 -5.06 15.95
C GLN A 201 15.57 -5.11 14.45
N GLY A 202 15.58 -3.97 13.75
CA GLY A 202 15.93 -3.86 12.34
C GLY A 202 14.76 -3.62 11.40
N VAL A 203 13.54 -3.41 11.91
CA VAL A 203 12.37 -3.10 11.08
C VAL A 203 12.45 -1.65 10.60
N HIS A 204 12.31 -1.42 9.30
CA HIS A 204 12.30 -0.09 8.70
C HIS A 204 10.97 0.63 9.02
N LEU A 205 10.97 1.96 8.98
CA LEU A 205 9.78 2.78 9.23
C LEU A 205 9.54 3.74 8.06
N LEU A 206 8.28 3.89 7.66
CA LEU A 206 7.79 4.97 6.82
C LEU A 206 6.61 5.63 7.55
N ALA A 207 6.67 6.93 7.80
CA ALA A 207 5.60 7.69 8.45
C ALA A 207 5.22 8.94 7.67
N PHE A 208 4.04 9.50 7.98
CA PHE A 208 3.47 10.67 7.32
C PHE A 208 3.02 11.71 8.35
N GLU A 209 3.12 12.98 7.97
CA GLU A 209 2.65 14.20 8.65
C GLU A 209 3.24 14.48 10.03
N ASP A 210 3.08 13.54 10.96
CA ASP A 210 3.32 13.73 12.39
C ASP A 210 3.93 12.49 13.05
N VAL A 211 5.04 12.69 13.76
CA VAL A 211 5.76 11.64 14.48
C VAL A 211 6.06 12.00 15.95
N PRO A 212 5.09 12.56 16.71
CA PRO A 212 5.35 13.02 18.06
C PRO A 212 5.86 11.90 18.96
N GLY A 213 6.94 12.18 19.69
CA GLY A 213 7.59 11.22 20.57
C GLY A 213 8.40 10.14 19.86
N LEU A 214 8.59 10.22 18.52
CA LEU A 214 9.50 9.38 17.72
C LEU A 214 10.46 10.22 16.84
N GLU A 215 10.58 11.51 17.11
CA GLU A 215 11.35 12.47 16.28
C GLU A 215 12.82 12.08 16.16
N ASP A 216 13.39 11.48 17.20
CA ASP A 216 14.75 10.93 17.20
C ASP A 216 14.92 9.77 16.20
N LEU A 217 13.90 8.93 15.99
CA LEU A 217 13.98 7.85 15.01
C LEU A 217 13.99 8.39 13.58
N PHE A 218 13.21 9.43 13.32
CA PHE A 218 13.08 10.05 11.99
C PHE A 218 14.10 11.17 11.73
N GLY A 219 14.82 11.60 12.77
CA GLY A 219 15.87 12.61 12.67
C GLY A 219 15.39 14.02 12.46
N VAL A 220 14.28 14.35 13.09
CA VAL A 220 13.58 15.63 12.92
C VAL A 220 13.41 16.35 14.25
N THR A 221 13.00 17.61 14.18
CA THR A 221 12.56 18.39 15.33
C THR A 221 11.28 19.11 14.95
N ASP A 222 10.24 19.00 15.79
CA ASP A 222 9.02 19.80 15.63
C ASP A 222 9.33 21.29 15.84
N THR A 223 8.92 22.13 14.90
CA THR A 223 9.07 23.58 14.98
C THR A 223 7.89 24.27 15.68
N GLY A 224 6.81 23.53 15.95
CA GLY A 224 5.56 24.02 16.52
C GLY A 224 4.71 24.86 15.58
N THR A 225 5.17 25.10 14.34
CA THR A 225 4.51 25.98 13.38
C THR A 225 4.35 25.28 12.04
N TYR A 226 3.12 25.16 11.56
CA TYR A 226 2.85 24.61 10.23
C TYR A 226 3.22 25.62 9.13
N ARG A 227 3.83 25.12 8.07
CA ARG A 227 4.14 25.86 6.84
C ARG A 227 3.64 25.09 5.64
N ASN A 228 2.97 25.81 4.73
CA ASN A 228 2.50 25.25 3.48
C ASN A 228 3.69 24.98 2.55
N VAL A 229 3.55 23.96 1.70
CA VAL A 229 4.52 23.70 0.64
C VAL A 229 3.92 24.04 -0.72
N THR A 230 4.70 24.71 -1.57
CA THR A 230 4.22 25.10 -2.91
C THR A 230 5.09 24.59 -4.04
N HIS A 231 6.40 24.48 -3.82
CA HIS A 231 7.34 24.00 -4.83
C HIS A 231 8.23 22.92 -4.24
N LEU A 232 7.97 21.68 -4.65
CA LEU A 232 8.68 20.50 -4.23
C LEU A 232 9.80 20.21 -5.22
N ALA A 233 10.99 19.93 -4.70
CA ALA A 233 12.14 19.54 -5.51
C ALA A 233 12.85 18.33 -4.90
N ALA A 234 12.96 17.27 -5.68
CA ALA A 234 13.82 16.14 -5.35
C ALA A 234 15.30 16.55 -5.49
N ARG A 235 16.19 15.86 -4.78
CA ARG A 235 17.64 16.01 -5.02
C ARG A 235 18.04 15.49 -6.39
N LYS A 236 19.15 15.98 -6.94
CA LYS A 236 19.64 15.51 -8.25
C LYS A 236 19.98 14.00 -8.27
N ASP A 237 20.50 13.48 -7.16
CA ASP A 237 20.83 12.07 -6.99
C ASP A 237 19.64 11.21 -6.51
N PHE A 238 18.46 11.80 -6.34
CA PHE A 238 17.23 11.13 -5.98
C PHE A 238 16.11 11.52 -6.95
N LEU A 239 15.69 10.62 -7.84
CA LEU A 239 14.71 10.92 -8.89
C LEU A 239 15.14 12.03 -9.87
N GLY A 240 16.45 12.24 -10.04
CA GLY A 240 16.99 13.11 -11.10
C GLY A 240 16.69 14.60 -10.93
N GLY A 241 16.33 15.07 -9.73
CA GLY A 241 15.99 16.46 -9.50
C GLY A 241 14.58 16.86 -9.97
N MET A 242 13.68 15.89 -10.09
CA MET A 242 12.27 16.12 -10.44
C MET A 242 11.63 17.16 -9.52
N THR A 243 10.84 18.06 -10.10
CA THR A 243 10.11 19.10 -9.37
C THR A 243 8.62 18.99 -9.59
N GLU A 244 7.85 19.49 -8.64
CA GLU A 244 6.39 19.53 -8.72
C GLU A 244 5.83 20.73 -7.94
N PHE A 245 4.68 21.25 -8.37
CA PHE A 245 3.98 22.34 -7.68
C PHE A 245 2.75 21.81 -6.95
N CYS A 246 2.50 22.38 -5.77
CA CYS A 246 1.35 22.08 -4.92
C CYS A 246 0.59 23.37 -4.62
N GLU A 247 -0.72 23.37 -4.86
CA GLU A 247 -1.60 24.52 -4.61
C GLU A 247 -2.53 24.29 -3.40
N GLU A 248 -2.54 23.09 -2.83
CA GLU A 248 -3.42 22.71 -1.71
C GLU A 248 -2.96 23.36 -0.40
N PRO A 249 -3.72 24.31 0.19
CA PRO A 249 -3.31 25.01 1.41
C PRO A 249 -3.23 24.11 2.65
N LEU A 250 -3.87 22.93 2.61
CA LEU A 250 -3.76 21.91 3.66
C LEU A 250 -2.51 21.03 3.51
N CYS A 251 -1.78 21.11 2.41
CA CYS A 251 -0.49 20.45 2.23
C CYS A 251 0.59 21.25 2.97
N ARG A 252 0.77 20.91 4.25
CA ARG A 252 1.63 21.65 5.18
C ARG A 252 2.26 20.71 6.18
N GLY A 253 3.44 21.09 6.67
CA GLY A 253 4.20 20.34 7.67
C GLY A 253 4.81 21.26 8.71
N LYS A 254 5.36 20.68 9.78
CA LYS A 254 5.91 21.47 10.91
C LYS A 254 7.26 20.99 11.39
N TYR A 255 7.86 20.00 10.77
CA TYR A 255 9.17 19.50 11.17
C TYR A 255 10.30 20.13 10.36
N LYS A 256 11.46 20.24 10.99
CA LYS A 256 12.74 20.49 10.31
C LYS A 256 13.66 19.29 10.48
N ALA A 257 14.58 19.10 9.54
CA ALA A 257 15.63 18.09 9.67
C ALA A 257 16.58 18.46 10.83
N LYS A 258 16.97 17.46 11.62
CA LYS A 258 18.01 17.55 12.64
C LYS A 258 19.26 16.80 12.19
N ASP A 259 19.11 15.52 11.89
CA ASP A 259 20.16 14.62 11.40
C ASP A 259 19.66 13.66 10.30
N ALA A 260 18.44 13.87 9.81
CA ALA A 260 17.92 13.18 8.65
C ALA A 260 18.44 13.80 7.34
N GLU A 261 18.66 12.95 6.35
CA GLU A 261 18.91 13.34 4.97
C GLU A 261 17.61 13.83 4.34
N ILE A 262 17.61 15.03 3.77
CA ILE A 262 16.46 15.54 2.99
C ILE A 262 16.56 14.96 1.58
N LEU A 263 15.50 14.30 1.10
CA LEU A 263 15.39 13.72 -0.24
C LEU A 263 14.53 14.58 -1.18
N ILE A 264 13.46 15.16 -0.63
CA ILE A 264 12.61 16.17 -1.30
C ILE A 264 12.52 17.36 -0.38
N ASP A 265 12.82 18.54 -0.92
CA ASP A 265 12.81 19.80 -0.20
C ASP A 265 11.77 20.77 -0.79
N ALA A 266 11.35 21.73 0.02
CA ALA A 266 10.43 22.81 -0.32
C ALA A 266 10.65 23.98 0.66
N GLU A 267 9.61 24.75 0.99
CA GLU A 267 9.63 25.73 2.09
C GLU A 267 9.93 25.09 3.46
N ILE A 268 9.71 23.77 3.55
CA ILE A 268 10.12 22.86 4.61
C ILE A 268 10.58 21.54 3.96
N PRO A 269 11.41 20.73 4.65
CA PRO A 269 11.74 19.39 4.17
C PRO A 269 10.47 18.55 3.99
N VAL A 270 10.25 17.98 2.81
CA VAL A 270 9.04 17.21 2.48
C VAL A 270 9.25 15.73 2.75
N LEU A 271 10.32 15.14 2.21
CA LEU A 271 10.67 13.74 2.43
C LEU A 271 12.07 13.66 3.01
N MET A 272 12.20 13.00 4.15
CA MET A 272 13.46 12.80 4.85
C MET A 272 13.74 11.31 5.06
N LEU A 273 15.02 10.96 5.16
CA LEU A 273 15.51 9.61 5.42
C LEU A 273 16.60 9.64 6.50
N LYS A 274 16.44 8.84 7.53
CA LYS A 274 17.45 8.62 8.56
C LYS A 274 17.90 7.17 8.59
N ARG A 275 19.21 6.96 8.78
CA ARG A 275 19.79 5.65 9.05
C ARG A 275 20.03 5.49 10.55
N ASN A 276 19.48 4.42 11.11
CA ASN A 276 19.55 4.09 12.54
C ASN A 276 20.22 2.73 12.74
N GLY A 277 21.54 2.67 12.58
CA GLY A 277 22.28 1.40 12.66
C GLY A 277 21.81 0.39 11.62
N LYS A 278 21.02 -0.59 12.05
CA LYS A 278 20.50 -1.70 11.21
C LYS A 278 19.22 -1.35 10.44
N ALA A 279 18.51 -0.28 10.80
CA ALA A 279 17.24 0.11 10.19
C ALA A 279 17.32 1.50 9.52
N LEU A 280 16.27 1.81 8.75
CA LEU A 280 16.06 3.08 8.09
C LEU A 280 14.68 3.61 8.52
N ALA A 281 14.55 4.92 8.65
CA ALA A 281 13.30 5.58 8.94
C ALA A 281 13.10 6.73 7.93
N ALA A 282 12.01 6.71 7.17
CA ALA A 282 11.64 7.76 6.23
C ALA A 282 10.37 8.45 6.72
N PHE A 283 10.31 9.74 6.45
CA PHE A 283 9.24 10.58 6.94
C PHE A 283 8.82 11.58 5.86
N PHE A 284 7.55 11.51 5.48
CA PHE A 284 6.90 12.58 4.75
C PHE A 284 6.34 13.58 5.75
N ASN A 285 6.87 14.81 5.77
CA ASN A 285 6.46 15.90 6.65
C ASN A 285 5.11 16.51 6.26
N VAL A 286 4.58 16.11 5.10
CA VAL A 286 3.30 16.55 4.53
C VAL A 286 2.50 15.33 4.12
N PRO A 287 1.16 15.43 4.06
CA PRO A 287 0.33 14.34 3.56
C PRO A 287 0.56 14.14 2.05
N PRO A 288 1.08 12.98 1.60
CA PRO A 288 1.44 12.75 0.20
C PRO A 288 0.24 12.90 -0.75
N MET A 289 -0.96 12.54 -0.29
CA MET A 289 -2.20 12.63 -1.06
C MET A 289 -2.62 14.06 -1.40
N LEU A 290 -2.13 15.06 -0.66
CA LEU A 290 -2.51 16.46 -0.87
C LEU A 290 -1.55 17.23 -1.78
N VAL A 291 -0.41 16.66 -2.19
CA VAL A 291 0.59 17.38 -3.00
C VAL A 291 0.06 17.73 -4.38
N ARG A 292 -0.52 16.75 -5.09
CA ARG A 292 -1.33 16.98 -6.29
C ARG A 292 -2.45 15.96 -6.33
N GLU A 293 -3.66 16.47 -6.29
CA GLU A 293 -4.88 15.68 -6.37
C GLU A 293 -5.53 15.90 -7.73
N ASP A 294 -6.21 14.89 -8.26
CA ASP A 294 -7.09 15.09 -9.41
C ASP A 294 -8.28 16.00 -9.03
N GLN A 295 -8.20 17.27 -9.45
CA GLN A 295 -9.25 18.27 -9.25
C GLN A 295 -10.32 18.23 -10.35
N LEU A 296 -10.23 17.35 -11.36
CA LEU A 296 -11.11 17.35 -12.54
C LEU A 296 -12.49 16.72 -12.30
N HIS A 297 -12.81 16.26 -11.09
CA HIS A 297 -14.12 15.70 -10.78
C HIS A 297 -15.09 16.73 -10.19
N GLU A 298 -16.05 17.18 -11.01
CA GLU A 298 -17.19 18.05 -10.64
C GLU A 298 -18.22 17.42 -9.66
N ARG A 299 -17.91 16.29 -9.02
CA ARG A 299 -18.84 15.59 -8.10
C ARG A 299 -18.15 15.15 -6.81
N LEU A 300 -18.91 15.24 -5.71
CA LEU A 300 -18.65 14.59 -4.42
C LEU A 300 -18.18 13.13 -4.62
N GLY A 301 -16.99 12.83 -4.15
CA GLY A 301 -16.40 11.49 -4.09
C GLY A 301 -15.62 11.32 -2.78
N TYR A 302 -15.42 10.07 -2.36
CA TYR A 302 -14.52 9.74 -1.25
C TYR A 302 -13.23 9.21 -1.84
N GLY A 303 -12.07 9.77 -1.45
CA GLY A 303 -10.76 9.40 -1.95
C GLY A 303 -10.58 9.81 -3.42
N LYS A 304 -9.70 10.76 -3.68
CA LYS A 304 -9.29 11.11 -5.05
C LYS A 304 -7.91 10.55 -5.31
N ASP A 305 -7.61 10.24 -6.57
CA ASP A 305 -6.26 9.78 -6.92
C ASP A 305 -5.28 10.93 -6.68
N GLY A 306 -4.22 10.64 -5.92
CA GLY A 306 -3.03 11.48 -5.93
C GLY A 306 -2.37 11.33 -7.29
N ILE A 307 -2.29 12.42 -8.06
CA ILE A 307 -1.67 12.46 -9.39
C ILE A 307 -0.24 12.99 -9.34
N SER A 308 0.33 13.07 -8.14
CA SER A 308 1.71 13.48 -7.91
C SER A 308 2.67 12.39 -8.35
N GLU A 309 3.24 12.54 -9.54
CA GLU A 309 4.25 11.63 -10.07
C GLU A 309 5.51 11.63 -9.19
N LEU A 310 5.91 12.81 -8.69
CA LEU A 310 7.06 12.95 -7.80
C LEU A 310 6.88 12.12 -6.53
N ILE A 311 5.75 12.27 -5.85
CA ILE A 311 5.51 11.64 -4.54
C ILE A 311 5.24 10.14 -4.69
N GLU A 312 4.54 9.70 -5.74
CA GLU A 312 4.35 8.28 -6.02
C GLU A 312 5.70 7.58 -6.28
N ARG A 313 6.55 8.15 -7.14
CA ARG A 313 7.89 7.60 -7.43
C ARG A 313 8.79 7.63 -6.20
N ALA A 314 8.74 8.70 -5.41
CA ALA A 314 9.53 8.83 -4.19
C ALA A 314 9.15 7.78 -3.14
N THR A 315 7.85 7.56 -2.95
CA THR A 315 7.32 6.53 -2.05
C THR A 315 7.79 5.14 -2.49
N ALA A 316 7.64 4.83 -3.78
CA ALA A 316 8.10 3.56 -4.34
C ALA A 316 9.62 3.34 -4.17
N GLU A 317 10.43 4.36 -4.43
CA GLU A 317 11.89 4.28 -4.32
C GLU A 317 12.34 4.08 -2.87
N VAL A 318 11.76 4.84 -1.92
CA VAL A 318 12.04 4.67 -0.49
C VAL A 318 11.63 3.29 -0.01
N MET A 319 10.42 2.83 -0.35
CA MET A 319 9.95 1.51 0.05
C MET A 319 10.80 0.39 -0.57
N ARG A 320 11.25 0.53 -1.82
CA ARG A 320 12.16 -0.42 -2.47
C ARG A 320 13.51 -0.47 -1.74
N LYS A 321 14.06 0.68 -1.33
CA LYS A 321 15.31 0.77 -0.57
C LYS A 321 15.19 0.15 0.83
N MET A 322 14.01 0.20 1.43
CA MET A 322 13.71 -0.38 2.74
C MET A 322 13.24 -1.83 2.70
N SER A 323 12.83 -2.34 1.55
CA SER A 323 12.31 -3.70 1.49
C SER A 323 13.43 -4.72 1.59
N ASP A 324 13.26 -5.63 2.54
CA ASP A 324 14.03 -6.86 2.71
C ASP A 324 13.18 -8.07 2.29
N ALA A 325 12.17 -7.84 1.45
CA ALA A 325 11.22 -8.86 1.06
C ALA A 325 11.91 -10.05 0.38
N GLU A 326 11.38 -11.23 0.63
CA GLU A 326 11.93 -12.46 0.08
C GLU A 326 11.70 -12.59 -1.43
N VAL A 327 10.73 -11.85 -1.96
CA VAL A 327 10.36 -11.85 -3.37
C VAL A 327 10.17 -10.40 -3.81
N SER A 328 10.72 -10.06 -4.97
CA SER A 328 10.56 -8.75 -5.60
C SER A 328 10.36 -8.90 -7.11
N SER A 329 9.76 -7.90 -7.74
CA SER A 329 9.56 -7.84 -9.18
C SER A 329 10.08 -6.52 -9.75
N THR A 330 10.59 -6.53 -10.99
CA THR A 330 10.92 -5.28 -11.73
C THR A 330 9.68 -4.52 -12.19
N GLY A 331 8.51 -5.15 -12.18
CA GLY A 331 7.25 -4.51 -12.53
C GLY A 331 6.02 -5.35 -12.17
N GLY A 332 4.86 -4.72 -12.34
CA GLY A 332 3.56 -5.35 -12.06
C GLY A 332 3.24 -5.45 -10.58
N ARG A 333 2.14 -6.16 -10.28
CA ARG A 333 1.62 -6.35 -8.92
C ARG A 333 2.07 -7.71 -8.38
N LEU A 334 2.70 -7.71 -7.20
CA LEU A 334 3.27 -8.92 -6.59
C LEU A 334 2.55 -9.32 -5.30
N ILE A 335 2.22 -10.60 -5.17
CA ILE A 335 1.71 -11.23 -3.93
C ILE A 335 2.62 -12.43 -3.64
N ALA A 336 3.03 -12.60 -2.38
CA ALA A 336 3.79 -13.77 -1.97
C ALA A 336 3.40 -14.23 -0.56
N TYR A 337 3.12 -15.53 -0.40
CA TYR A 337 2.69 -16.11 0.87
C TYR A 337 3.18 -17.54 1.06
N HIS A 338 3.24 -17.96 2.32
CA HIS A 338 3.33 -19.36 2.71
C HIS A 338 1.92 -19.97 2.67
N SER A 339 1.78 -21.10 2.00
CA SER A 339 0.53 -21.85 1.95
C SER A 339 0.44 -22.88 3.06
N GLY A 340 -0.78 -23.16 3.53
CA GLY A 340 -1.03 -24.18 4.56
C GLY A 340 -0.68 -25.62 4.14
N ASN A 341 -0.38 -25.86 2.86
CA ASN A 341 0.14 -27.14 2.38
C ASN A 341 1.69 -27.23 2.39
N GLY A 342 2.38 -26.19 2.87
CA GLY A 342 3.84 -26.14 3.00
C GLY A 342 4.60 -25.55 1.80
N ALA A 343 3.92 -25.20 0.71
CA ALA A 343 4.54 -24.50 -0.42
C ALA A 343 4.59 -22.98 -0.19
N ASP A 344 5.50 -22.29 -0.88
CA ASP A 344 5.41 -20.83 -1.03
C ASP A 344 4.82 -20.50 -2.39
N VAL A 345 3.91 -19.51 -2.43
CA VAL A 345 3.23 -19.11 -3.66
C VAL A 345 3.62 -17.68 -3.99
N VAL A 346 3.98 -17.46 -5.26
CA VAL A 346 4.25 -16.13 -5.81
C VAL A 346 3.28 -15.88 -6.96
N ILE A 347 2.53 -14.79 -6.87
CA ILE A 347 1.58 -14.34 -7.89
C ILE A 347 2.05 -13.00 -8.42
N VAL A 348 2.32 -12.94 -9.73
CA VAL A 348 2.65 -11.69 -10.44
C VAL A 348 1.54 -11.35 -11.42
N THR A 349 1.10 -10.10 -11.42
CA THR A 349 -0.01 -9.65 -12.28
C THR A 349 0.43 -8.45 -13.09
N ASN A 350 0.06 -8.43 -14.38
CA ASN A 350 0.13 -7.25 -15.21
C ASN A 350 -1.04 -6.32 -14.85
N PRO A 351 -0.81 -5.13 -14.27
CA PRO A 351 -1.89 -4.21 -13.96
C PRO A 351 -2.36 -3.40 -15.17
N ASP A 352 -1.60 -3.41 -16.27
CA ASP A 352 -1.86 -2.65 -17.49
C ASP A 352 -3.00 -3.27 -18.31
N GLU A 353 -3.84 -2.40 -18.90
CA GLU A 353 -5.01 -2.80 -19.69
C GLU A 353 -4.70 -2.98 -21.18
N GLU A 354 -3.56 -2.47 -21.65
CA GLU A 354 -3.21 -2.43 -23.07
C GLU A 354 -1.82 -3.00 -23.36
N ALA A 355 -0.85 -2.75 -22.48
CA ALA A 355 0.55 -3.11 -22.70
C ALA A 355 0.90 -4.50 -22.13
N VAL A 356 1.73 -5.21 -22.88
CA VAL A 356 2.38 -6.44 -22.42
C VAL A 356 3.45 -6.11 -21.38
N LEU A 357 3.49 -6.87 -20.29
CA LEU A 357 4.50 -6.74 -19.26
C LEU A 357 5.42 -7.96 -19.22
N THR A 358 6.72 -7.74 -19.10
CA THR A 358 7.70 -8.83 -18.96
C THR A 358 8.52 -8.67 -17.67
N PRO A 359 7.93 -8.94 -16.50
CA PRO A 359 8.61 -8.72 -15.24
C PRO A 359 9.71 -9.75 -14.97
N GLU A 360 10.79 -9.31 -14.32
CA GLU A 360 11.79 -10.18 -13.72
C GLU A 360 11.48 -10.34 -12.23
N ILE A 361 11.27 -11.57 -11.81
CA ILE A 361 10.92 -11.97 -10.46
C ILE A 361 12.17 -12.52 -9.80
N THR A 362 12.59 -11.90 -8.71
CA THR A 362 13.72 -12.35 -7.89
C THR A 362 13.19 -12.96 -6.61
N ILE A 363 13.58 -14.21 -6.33
CA ILE A 363 13.19 -14.99 -5.15
C ILE A 363 14.45 -15.32 -4.36
N ARG A 364 14.57 -14.80 -3.13
CA ARG A 364 15.68 -15.13 -2.24
C ARG A 364 15.54 -16.55 -1.71
N LYS A 365 16.64 -17.30 -1.73
CA LYS A 365 16.71 -18.67 -1.21
C LYS A 365 17.17 -18.65 0.24
N ARG A 366 16.25 -18.90 1.17
CA ARG A 366 16.65 -19.18 2.56
C ARG A 366 17.23 -20.60 2.62
N LYS A 367 18.51 -20.73 2.99
CA LYS A 367 19.21 -22.02 3.17
C LYS A 367 19.20 -22.93 1.92
N GLY A 368 19.18 -22.34 0.71
CA GLY A 368 19.44 -23.05 -0.55
C GLY A 368 18.35 -23.99 -1.08
N ARG A 369 17.12 -23.99 -0.54
CA ARG A 369 16.11 -25.02 -0.91
C ARG A 369 15.00 -24.60 -1.87
N ARG A 370 14.75 -23.31 -2.09
CA ARG A 370 13.63 -22.88 -2.96
C ARG A 370 13.93 -23.11 -4.44
N LYS A 371 13.01 -23.82 -5.11
CA LYS A 371 12.94 -23.91 -6.58
C LYS A 371 11.51 -23.67 -7.05
N ILE A 372 11.36 -23.17 -8.28
CA ILE A 372 10.04 -23.15 -8.92
C ILE A 372 9.70 -24.59 -9.30
N VAL A 373 8.72 -25.18 -8.64
CA VAL A 373 8.27 -26.57 -8.87
C VAL A 373 7.15 -26.64 -9.89
N SER A 374 6.34 -25.59 -9.99
CA SER A 374 5.31 -25.45 -11.02
C SER A 374 5.00 -23.99 -11.32
N SER A 375 4.45 -23.76 -12.51
CA SER A 375 3.97 -22.45 -12.95
C SER A 375 2.76 -22.64 -13.86
N ASP A 376 1.73 -21.81 -13.71
CA ASP A 376 0.58 -21.83 -14.63
C ASP A 376 0.85 -21.07 -15.95
N LYS A 377 2.02 -20.43 -16.06
CA LYS A 377 2.52 -19.74 -17.26
C LYS A 377 3.93 -20.18 -17.63
N PRO A 378 4.29 -20.17 -18.92
CA PRO A 378 5.69 -20.31 -19.32
C PRO A 378 6.56 -19.24 -18.66
N PHE A 379 7.73 -19.64 -18.19
CA PHE A 379 8.72 -18.73 -17.63
C PHE A 379 10.12 -19.10 -18.15
N PHE A 380 11.00 -18.11 -18.16
CA PHE A 380 12.42 -18.28 -18.46
C PHE A 380 13.22 -18.14 -17.17
N LEU A 381 13.96 -19.18 -16.80
CA LEU A 381 14.91 -19.09 -15.71
C LEU A 381 16.13 -18.30 -16.20
N LEU A 382 16.35 -17.12 -15.62
CA LEU A 382 17.49 -16.26 -15.96
C LEU A 382 18.72 -16.62 -15.14
N GLU A 383 18.50 -16.90 -13.85
CA GLU A 383 19.58 -17.14 -12.90
C GLU A 383 19.12 -18.05 -11.76
N ASP A 384 19.98 -18.97 -11.37
CA ASP A 384 19.80 -19.80 -10.17
C ASP A 384 21.14 -19.86 -9.44
N THR A 385 21.23 -19.15 -8.31
CA THR A 385 22.37 -19.17 -7.41
C THR A 385 21.98 -19.77 -6.06
N PRO A 386 22.95 -20.08 -5.17
CA PRO A 386 22.64 -20.45 -3.80
C PRO A 386 21.87 -19.38 -3.00
N ALA A 387 22.00 -18.10 -3.38
CA ALA A 387 21.41 -16.97 -2.68
C ALA A 387 20.01 -16.59 -3.19
N TYR A 388 19.75 -16.73 -4.50
CA TYR A 388 18.49 -16.37 -5.11
C TYR A 388 18.23 -17.11 -6.41
N LEU A 389 16.98 -17.09 -6.85
CA LEU A 389 16.53 -17.48 -8.18
C LEU A 389 15.89 -16.28 -8.87
N LYS A 390 16.15 -16.10 -10.17
CA LYS A 390 15.57 -15.06 -11.00
C LYS A 390 14.87 -15.68 -12.20
N ALA A 391 13.58 -15.39 -12.33
CA ALA A 391 12.76 -15.88 -13.44
C ALA A 391 12.08 -14.71 -14.14
N ARG A 392 11.86 -14.87 -15.45
CA ARG A 392 11.13 -13.90 -16.27
C ARG A 392 9.86 -14.55 -16.79
N VAL A 393 8.75 -13.83 -16.68
CA VAL A 393 7.46 -14.24 -17.23
C VAL A 393 7.04 -13.19 -18.25
N ARG A 394 6.31 -13.58 -19.29
CA ARG A 394 5.63 -12.65 -20.19
C ARG A 394 4.14 -12.69 -19.86
N LEU A 395 3.56 -11.53 -19.57
CA LEU A 395 2.17 -11.38 -19.19
C LEU A 395 1.47 -10.49 -20.22
N GLU A 396 0.39 -11.01 -20.81
CA GLU A 396 -0.55 -10.19 -21.57
C GLU A 396 -1.22 -9.14 -20.67
N PRO A 397 -1.88 -8.11 -21.24
CA PRO A 397 -2.66 -7.16 -20.46
C PRO A 397 -3.60 -7.87 -19.46
N GLU A 398 -3.60 -7.39 -18.23
CA GLU A 398 -4.39 -7.91 -17.10
C GLU A 398 -4.11 -9.37 -16.69
N GLU A 399 -3.15 -10.03 -17.32
CA GLU A 399 -2.84 -11.42 -17.09
C GLU A 399 -2.10 -11.62 -15.76
N THR A 400 -2.28 -12.81 -15.19
CA THR A 400 -1.60 -13.25 -13.97
C THR A 400 -0.79 -14.52 -14.24
N ALA A 401 0.36 -14.62 -13.60
CA ALA A 401 1.10 -15.87 -13.44
C ALA A 401 1.22 -16.24 -11.96
N VAL A 402 1.15 -17.54 -11.69
CA VAL A 402 1.30 -18.18 -10.39
C VAL A 402 2.50 -19.11 -10.46
N LEU A 403 3.49 -18.85 -9.60
CA LEU A 403 4.65 -19.68 -9.40
C LEU A 403 4.53 -20.39 -8.04
N ILE A 404 4.66 -21.70 -8.03
CA ILE A 404 4.71 -22.50 -6.81
C ILE A 404 6.17 -22.83 -6.51
N LEU A 405 6.58 -22.58 -5.28
CA LEU A 405 7.92 -22.84 -4.79
C LEU A 405 7.91 -24.00 -3.80
N GLY A 406 8.87 -24.90 -3.95
CA GLY A 406 9.11 -26.06 -3.09
C GLY A 406 10.56 -26.21 -2.69
#